data_AF-A0A370LRM1-F1
#
_entry.id   AF-A0A370LRM1-F1
#
_cell.length_a   1.000
_cell.length_b   1.000
_cell.length_c   1.000
_cell.angle_alpha   90.00
_cell.angle_beta   90.00
_cell.angle_gamma   90.00
#
_symmetry.space_group_name_H-M   'P 1'
#
loop_
_entity.id
_entity.type
_entity.pdbx_description
1 polymer ?
#
loop_
_entity_poly.entity_id
_entity_poly.type
_entity_poly.pdbx_seq_one_letter_code
_entity_poly.pdbx_strand_id
1 'polypeptide(L)'
;MSYWSVVKPAAEKLLEFTDDPSIAKVIGETAAHLLYEKKFTIGAKVVTIETTRMSSDWNPEFAAYRRFNVEGEVINVHDAHGLCFEVKHTDGTVACYDPWELKLRSKNV
;
A
#
# COMPACT_ATOMS: atom_id res chain seq x y z
N MET A 1 14.68 0.35 0.83
CA MET A 1 14.00 1.08 1.93
C MET A 1 12.98 0.14 2.54
N SER A 2 13.07 -0.14 3.84
CA SER A 2 12.17 -1.08 4.52
C SER A 2 10.87 -0.40 4.96
N TYR A 3 9.79 -1.18 5.16
CA TYR A 3 8.52 -0.76 5.76
C TYR A 3 8.71 0.17 6.98
N TRP A 4 9.64 -0.19 7.86
CA TRP A 4 9.97 0.62 9.03
C TRP A 4 10.62 1.96 8.69
N SER A 5 11.36 2.11 7.59
CA SER A 5 12.02 3.40 7.29
C SER A 5 11.07 4.56 6.95
N VAL A 6 9.84 4.26 6.51
CA VAL A 6 8.82 5.28 6.19
C VAL A 6 7.87 5.52 7.36
N VAL A 7 7.54 4.46 8.11
CA VAL A 7 6.58 4.53 9.21
C VAL A 7 7.26 4.91 10.53
N LYS A 8 8.55 4.63 10.70
CA LYS A 8 9.31 4.90 11.94
C LYS A 8 9.27 6.35 12.39
N PRO A 9 9.43 7.39 11.55
CA PRO A 9 9.36 8.77 12.03
C PRO A 9 7.97 9.16 12.55
N ALA A 10 6.91 8.61 11.95
CA ALA A 10 5.53 8.84 12.38
C ALA A 10 5.19 8.03 13.65
N ALA A 11 5.63 6.76 13.71
CA ALA A 11 5.46 5.90 14.87
C ALA A 11 6.27 6.38 16.08
N GLU A 12 7.49 6.89 15.89
CA GLU A 12 8.33 7.48 16.95
C GLU A 12 7.67 8.73 17.55
N LYS A 13 7.06 9.59 16.73
CA LYS A 13 6.34 10.77 17.20
C LYS A 13 5.02 10.43 17.89
N LEU A 14 4.47 9.24 17.63
CA LEU A 14 3.22 8.75 18.24
C LEU A 14 3.49 7.93 19.51
N LEU A 15 4.67 7.30 19.63
CA LEU A 15 5.22 6.75 20.86
C LEU A 15 5.43 7.81 21.95
N GLU A 16 5.62 9.09 21.58
CA GLU A 16 5.63 10.20 22.55
C GLU A 16 4.29 10.37 23.32
N PHE A 17 3.19 9.75 22.83
CA PHE A 17 1.87 9.83 23.45
C PHE A 17 1.49 8.58 24.27
N THR A 18 2.33 7.54 24.27
CA THR A 18 2.07 6.31 25.03
C THR A 18 3.32 5.46 25.26
N ASP A 19 3.57 5.09 26.51
CA ASP A 19 4.64 4.15 26.90
C ASP A 19 4.25 2.68 26.64
N ASP A 20 3.04 2.42 26.13
CA ASP A 20 2.56 1.07 25.85
C ASP A 20 2.94 0.65 24.41
N PRO A 21 3.85 -0.33 24.24
CA PRO A 21 4.30 -0.77 22.92
C PRO A 21 3.19 -1.40 22.07
N SER A 22 2.10 -1.88 22.68
CA SER A 22 0.94 -2.41 21.96
C SER A 22 0.09 -1.30 21.35
N ILE A 23 -0.07 -0.17 22.06
CA ILE A 23 -0.79 1.01 21.57
C ILE A 23 0.03 1.71 20.49
N ALA A 24 1.35 1.82 20.68
CA ALA A 24 2.26 2.37 19.69
C ALA A 24 2.21 1.64 18.34
N LYS A 25 2.12 0.31 18.37
CA LYS A 25 1.96 -0.52 17.17
C LYS A 25 0.66 -0.19 16.43
N VAL A 26 -0.46 -0.16 17.15
CA VAL A 26 -1.78 0.15 16.57
C VAL A 26 -1.81 1.55 15.97
N ILE A 27 -1.25 2.53 16.68
CA ILE A 27 -1.18 3.91 16.20
C ILE A 27 -0.31 4.01 14.94
N GLY A 28 0.85 3.33 14.92
CA GLY A 28 1.72 3.29 13.74
C GLY A 28 1.06 2.65 12.51
N GLU A 29 0.34 1.56 12.69
CA GLU A 29 -0.44 0.89 11.65
C GLU A 29 -1.60 1.78 11.15
N THR A 30 -2.29 2.47 12.06
CA THR A 30 -3.40 3.38 11.73
C THR A 30 -2.91 4.63 10.99
N ALA A 31 -1.82 5.25 11.43
CA ALA A 31 -1.24 6.41 10.78
C ALA A 31 -0.73 6.07 9.37
N ALA A 32 -0.12 4.89 9.19
CA ALA A 32 0.27 4.40 7.89
C ALA A 32 -0.95 4.20 6.98
N HIS A 33 -2.01 3.55 7.48
CA HIS A 33 -3.27 3.36 6.76
C HIS A 33 -3.82 4.68 6.22
N LEU A 34 -3.98 5.69 7.09
CA LEU A 34 -4.48 7.02 6.73
C LEU A 34 -3.56 7.78 5.74
N LEU A 35 -2.24 7.60 5.84
CA LEU A 35 -1.29 8.21 4.91
C LEU A 35 -1.35 7.56 3.51
N TYR A 36 -1.56 6.25 3.45
CA TYR A 36 -1.66 5.53 2.18
C TYR A 36 -3.00 5.76 1.47
N GLU A 37 -4.12 5.78 2.20
CA GLU A 37 -5.43 6.15 1.65
C GLU A 37 -5.40 7.54 1.02
N LYS A 38 -4.77 8.52 1.69
CA LYS A 38 -4.61 9.88 1.12
C LYS A 38 -3.71 9.93 -0.10
N LYS A 39 -2.80 8.96 -0.26
CA LYS A 39 -1.79 8.96 -1.32
C LYS A 39 -2.27 8.25 -2.58
N PHE A 40 -3.06 7.18 -2.44
CA PHE A 40 -3.50 6.33 -3.55
C PHE A 40 -5.02 6.43 -3.74
N THR A 41 -5.47 7.56 -4.26
CA THR A 41 -6.88 7.76 -4.61
C THR A 41 -7.23 7.11 -5.96
N ILE A 42 -8.51 6.86 -6.22
CA ILE A 42 -8.99 6.47 -7.55
C ILE A 42 -8.49 7.49 -8.60
N GLY A 43 -7.99 6.99 -9.73
CA GLY A 43 -7.35 7.77 -10.79
C GLY A 43 -5.85 8.02 -10.60
N ALA A 44 -5.28 7.66 -9.44
CA ALA A 44 -3.85 7.80 -9.21
C ALA A 44 -3.06 6.86 -10.13
N LYS A 45 -2.10 7.43 -10.87
CA LYS A 45 -1.14 6.66 -11.65
C LYS A 45 -0.06 6.11 -10.73
N VAL A 46 0.15 4.81 -10.78
CA VAL A 46 1.07 4.09 -9.91
C VAL A 46 2.02 3.20 -10.70
N VAL A 47 3.11 2.83 -10.06
CA VAL A 47 4.01 1.75 -10.49
C VAL A 47 3.91 0.66 -9.44
N THR A 48 3.57 -0.55 -9.86
CA THR A 48 3.54 -1.73 -9.00
C THR A 48 4.96 -2.22 -8.73
N ILE A 49 5.21 -2.83 -7.58
CA ILE A 49 6.55 -3.21 -7.13
C ILE A 49 6.50 -4.61 -6.57
N GLU A 50 7.40 -5.46 -7.05
CA GLU A 50 7.59 -6.77 -6.46
C GLU A 50 8.28 -6.62 -5.12
N THR A 51 7.68 -7.14 -4.06
CA THR A 51 8.28 -7.12 -2.74
C THR A 51 8.62 -8.53 -2.30
N THR A 52 9.63 -8.67 -1.45
CA THR A 52 9.97 -9.95 -0.82
C THR A 52 8.90 -10.43 0.16
N ARG A 53 7.88 -9.61 0.42
CA ARG A 53 6.74 -9.89 1.29
C ARG A 53 5.45 -9.87 0.46
N MET A 54 5.24 -10.93 -0.31
CA MET A 54 3.89 -11.22 -0.80
C MET A 54 3.05 -11.74 0.35
N SER A 55 1.85 -11.18 0.54
CA SER A 55 0.87 -11.82 1.40
C SER A 55 0.55 -13.22 0.87
N SER A 56 0.51 -14.21 1.76
CA SER A 56 0.05 -15.57 1.42
C SER A 56 -1.46 -15.64 1.19
N ASP A 57 -2.18 -14.57 1.51
CA ASP A 57 -3.63 -14.58 1.66
C ASP A 57 -4.35 -14.23 0.36
N TRP A 58 -3.59 -14.01 -0.72
CA TRP A 58 -4.14 -13.79 -2.04
C TRP A 58 -4.70 -15.10 -2.61
N ASN A 59 -5.95 -15.05 -3.07
CA ASN A 59 -6.50 -16.12 -3.88
C ASN A 59 -5.58 -16.35 -5.11
N PRO A 60 -5.19 -17.61 -5.40
CA PRO A 60 -4.30 -17.95 -6.51
C PRO A 60 -4.71 -17.36 -7.87
N GLU A 61 -6.02 -17.27 -8.12
CA GLU A 61 -6.54 -16.71 -9.37
C GLU A 61 -6.24 -15.21 -9.50
N PHE A 62 -6.43 -14.45 -8.41
CA PHE A 62 -6.11 -13.02 -8.39
C PHE A 62 -4.60 -12.78 -8.38
N ALA A 63 -3.81 -13.68 -7.78
CA ALA A 63 -2.36 -13.61 -7.83
C ALA A 63 -1.80 -13.72 -9.27
N ALA A 64 -2.44 -14.50 -10.14
CA ALA A 64 -2.02 -14.68 -11.53
C ALA A 64 -2.17 -13.42 -12.40
N TYR A 65 -3.08 -12.50 -12.04
CA TYR A 65 -3.28 -11.24 -12.75
C TYR A 65 -2.36 -10.11 -12.28
N ARG A 66 -1.61 -10.35 -11.19
CA ARG A 66 -0.64 -9.37 -10.71
C ARG A 66 0.48 -9.20 -11.72
N ARG A 67 0.92 -7.96 -11.85
CA ARG A 67 2.02 -7.52 -12.69
C ARG A 67 2.87 -6.60 -11.84
N PHE A 68 4.14 -6.91 -11.70
CA PHE A 68 5.05 -6.11 -10.91
C PHE A 68 6.01 -5.33 -11.81
N ASN A 69 6.48 -4.19 -11.31
CA ASN A 69 7.35 -3.26 -12.02
C ASN A 69 6.71 -2.70 -13.30
N VAL A 70 5.37 -2.58 -13.32
CA VAL A 70 4.60 -2.01 -14.44
C VAL A 70 3.77 -0.83 -13.98
N GLU A 71 3.37 0.00 -14.94
CA GLU A 71 2.46 1.12 -14.69
C GLU A 71 1.00 0.66 -14.64
N GLY A 72 0.23 1.34 -13.78
CA GLY A 72 -1.22 1.14 -13.69
C GLY A 72 -1.93 2.37 -13.15
N GLU A 73 -3.24 2.24 -13.05
CA GLU A 73 -4.13 3.23 -12.46
C GLU A 73 -4.96 2.60 -11.36
N VAL A 74 -5.01 3.25 -10.19
CA VAL A 74 -5.91 2.85 -9.12
C VAL A 74 -7.35 3.09 -9.57
N ILE A 75 -8.14 2.03 -9.66
CA ILE A 75 -9.55 2.09 -10.06
C ILE A 75 -10.50 1.89 -8.89
N ASN A 76 -10.03 1.28 -7.78
CA ASN A 76 -10.82 1.07 -6.59
C ASN A 76 -9.93 0.98 -5.33
N VAL A 77 -10.55 1.16 -4.16
CA VAL A 77 -9.91 1.04 -2.84
C VAL A 77 -10.76 0.10 -1.98
N HIS A 78 -10.14 -0.88 -1.33
CA HIS A 78 -10.80 -1.81 -0.42
C HIS A 78 -10.18 -1.68 0.97
N ASP A 79 -11.01 -1.60 2.01
CA ASP A 79 -10.60 -1.46 3.42
C ASP A 79 -11.25 -2.50 4.36
N ALA A 80 -12.32 -3.17 3.93
CA ALA A 80 -13.12 -4.09 4.75
C ALA A 80 -12.35 -5.25 5.39
N HIS A 81 -11.23 -5.69 4.79
CA HIS A 81 -10.41 -6.80 5.28
C HIS A 81 -8.91 -6.45 5.32
N GLY A 82 -8.59 -5.17 5.41
CA GLY A 82 -7.23 -4.64 5.23
C GLY A 82 -7.15 -3.80 3.95
N LEU A 83 -6.30 -2.77 3.99
CA LEU A 83 -6.19 -1.81 2.91
C LEU A 83 -5.54 -2.45 1.69
N CYS A 84 -6.25 -2.49 0.57
CA CYS A 84 -5.67 -2.83 -0.72
C CYS A 84 -6.27 -1.98 -1.85
N PHE A 85 -5.55 -1.89 -2.96
CA PHE A 85 -5.88 -1.02 -4.08
C PHE A 85 -6.03 -1.84 -5.34
N GLU A 86 -7.17 -1.73 -6.00
CA GLU A 86 -7.40 -2.35 -7.29
C GLU A 86 -6.77 -1.50 -8.38
N VAL A 87 -5.83 -2.09 -9.12
CA VAL A 87 -5.05 -1.40 -10.15
C VAL A 87 -5.32 -2.03 -11.50
N LYS A 88 -5.69 -1.19 -12.48
CA LYS A 88 -5.78 -1.56 -13.88
C LYS A 88 -4.45 -1.29 -14.57
N HIS A 89 -3.85 -2.33 -15.14
CA HIS A 89 -2.60 -2.23 -15.90
C HIS A 89 -2.84 -1.84 -17.37
N THR A 90 -1.76 -1.51 -18.06
CA THR A 90 -1.79 -1.14 -19.48
C THR A 90 -2.22 -2.27 -20.42
N ASP A 91 -1.99 -3.53 -20.04
CA ASP A 91 -2.45 -4.72 -20.76
C ASP A 91 -3.95 -5.02 -20.55
N GLY A 92 -4.64 -4.21 -19.74
CA GLY A 92 -6.06 -4.35 -19.43
C GLY A 92 -6.35 -5.29 -18.26
N THR A 93 -5.34 -5.99 -17.71
CA THR A 93 -5.52 -6.80 -16.51
C THR A 93 -5.77 -5.94 -15.28
N VAL A 94 -6.48 -6.51 -14.32
CA VAL A 94 -6.84 -5.85 -13.06
C VAL A 94 -6.42 -6.76 -11.91
N ALA A 95 -5.75 -6.20 -10.91
CA ALA A 95 -5.38 -6.92 -9.71
C ALA A 95 -5.32 -5.98 -8.48
N CYS A 96 -5.51 -6.56 -7.30
CA CYS A 96 -5.37 -5.84 -6.03
C CYS A 96 -3.94 -5.89 -5.51
N TYR A 97 -3.50 -4.79 -4.90
CA TYR A 97 -2.15 -4.62 -4.35
C TYR A 97 -2.20 -4.07 -2.94
N ASP A 98 -1.26 -4.50 -2.12
CA ASP A 98 -1.02 -3.89 -0.83
C ASP A 98 -0.38 -2.50 -1.01
N PRO A 99 -0.56 -1.57 -0.05
CA PRO A 99 -0.04 -0.21 -0.15
C PRO A 99 1.47 -0.12 -0.38
N TRP A 100 2.24 -1.08 0.17
CA TRP A 100 3.70 -1.14 0.04
C TRP A 100 4.18 -1.65 -1.32
N GLU A 101 3.27 -2.20 -2.13
CA GLU A 101 3.54 -2.69 -3.48
C GLU A 101 3.28 -1.61 -4.53
N LEU A 102 2.90 -0.40 -4.11
CA LEU A 102 2.61 0.72 -4.99
C LEU A 102 3.55 1.91 -4.75
N LYS A 103 3.95 2.57 -5.84
CA LYS A 103 4.54 3.91 -5.82
C LYS A 103 3.73 4.82 -6.71
N LEU A 104 3.49 6.05 -6.25
CA LEU A 104 2.95 7.08 -7.12
C LEU A 104 3.90 7.33 -8.26
N ARG A 105 3.38 7.35 -9.48
CA ARG A 105 4.09 7.87 -10.63
C ARG A 105 4.13 9.39 -10.48
N SER A 106 5.29 9.93 -10.14
CA SER A 106 5.47 11.38 -10.12
C SER A 106 5.04 11.93 -11.48
N LYS A 107 4.16 12.95 -11.49
CA LYS A 107 3.99 13.75 -12.70
C LYS A 107 5.36 14.37 -12.97
N ASN A 108 5.96 14.06 -14.10
CA ASN A 108 7.05 14.89 -14.61
C ASN A 108 6.44 16.28 -14.81
N VAL A 109 6.76 17.19 -13.90
CA VAL A 109 6.43 18.62 -14.00
C VAL A 109 7.54 19.28 -14.81
#